data_AF-A0A1S1V3T6-F1
#
_entry.id   AF-A0A1S1V3T6-F1
#
_cell.length_a   1.000
_cell.length_b   1.000
_cell.length_c   1.000
_cell.angle_alpha   90.00
_cell.angle_beta   90.00
_cell.angle_gamma   90.00
#
_symmetry.space_group_name_H-M   'P 1'
#
loop_
_entity.id
_entity.type
_entity.pdbx_description
1 polymer ?
#
loop_
_entity_poly.entity_id
_entity_poly.type
_entity_poly.pdbx_seq_one_letter_code
_entity_poly.pdbx_strand_id
1 'polypeptide(L)' 'MAVITVRVDNEDNDLIREYAKVKNMTVSELVRESVIQKIEDEIDMESYRDYIANKEDTKFYSLDEVEKELGL' A
#
# COMPACT_ATOMS: atom_id res chain seq x y z
N MET A 1 20.43 7.30 -3.64
CA MET A 1 19.18 7.64 -4.35
C MET A 1 19.15 6.85 -5.64
N ALA A 2 18.03 6.20 -5.93
CA ALA A 2 17.77 5.58 -7.24
C ALA A 2 16.84 6.49 -8.05
N VAL A 3 16.99 6.48 -9.38
CA VAL A 3 16.16 7.26 -10.30
C VAL A 3 15.38 6.29 -11.17
N ILE A 4 14.07 6.54 -11.32
CA ILE A 4 13.20 5.80 -12.21
C ILE A 4 12.77 6.74 -13.32
N THR A 5 12.96 6.33 -14.57
CA THR A 5 12.51 7.07 -15.75
C THR A 5 11.33 6.34 -16.34
N VAL A 6 10.17 6.99 -16.39
CA VAL A 6 8.94 6.45 -16.99
C VAL A 6 8.69 7.18 -18.30
N ARG A 7 8.46 6.43 -19.38
CA ARG A 7 8.04 7.00 -20.66
C ARG A 7 6.52 7.09 -20.67
N VAL A 8 6.00 8.27 -20.97
CA VAL A 8 4.59 8.56 -21.15
C VAL A 8 4.42 9.41 -22.40
N ASP A 9 3.21 9.46 -22.96
CA ASP A 9 2.91 10.44 -24.00
C ASP A 9 2.66 11.83 -23.40
N ASN A 10 2.41 12.81 -24.28
CA ASN A 10 2.22 14.20 -23.84
C ASN A 10 0.92 14.40 -23.06
N GLU A 11 -0.14 13.67 -23.42
CA GLU A 11 -1.46 13.81 -22.79
C GLU A 11 -1.42 13.26 -21.36
N ASP A 12 -0.84 12.08 -21.17
CA ASP A 12 -0.61 11.48 -19.86
C ASP A 12 0.30 12.35 -18.99
N ASN A 13 1.39 12.90 -19.57
CA ASN A 13 2.29 13.79 -18.82
C ASN A 13 1.56 15.04 -18.30
N ASP A 14 0.71 15.65 -19.12
CA ASP A 14 -0.04 16.84 -18.72
C ASP A 14 -1.07 16.50 -17.64
N LEU A 15 -1.78 15.39 -17.79
CA LEU A 15 -2.75 14.91 -16.81
C LEU A 15 -2.10 14.62 -15.45
N ILE A 16 -0.98 13.89 -15.44
CA ILE A 16 -0.23 13.55 -14.22
C ILE A 16 0.23 14.83 -13.51
N ARG A 17 0.73 15.81 -14.26
CA ARG A 17 1.19 17.09 -13.69
C ARG A 17 0.06 17.90 -13.09
N GLU A 18 -1.07 18.02 -13.78
CA GLU A 18 -2.22 18.75 -13.25
C GLU A 18 -2.81 18.06 -12.02
N TYR A 19 -2.91 16.72 -12.04
CA TYR A 19 -3.36 15.97 -10.87
C TYR A 19 -2.44 16.17 -9.65
N ALA A 20 -1.12 16.10 -9.85
CA ALA A 20 -0.16 16.34 -8.78
C ALA A 20 -0.30 17.76 -8.19
N LYS A 21 -0.49 18.78 -9.04
CA LYS A 21 -0.75 20.17 -8.60
C LYS A 21 -2.02 20.27 -7.75
N VAL A 22 -3.13 19.67 -8.20
CA VAL A 22 -4.41 19.68 -7.47
C VAL A 22 -4.27 19.03 -6.10
N LYS A 23 -3.43 17.99 -5.98
CA LYS A 23 -3.14 17.31 -4.73
C LYS A 23 -2.05 17.97 -3.89
N ASN A 24 -1.47 19.07 -4.36
CA ASN A 24 -0.33 19.75 -3.73
C ASN A 24 0.85 18.81 -3.48
N MET A 25 1.15 17.96 -4.47
CA MET A 25 2.24 16.99 -4.47
C MET A 25 3.16 17.21 -5.67
N THR A 26 4.40 16.74 -5.59
CA THR A 26 5.27 16.60 -6.75
C THR A 26 4.87 15.36 -7.57
N VAL A 27 5.21 15.35 -8.86
CA VAL A 27 5.01 14.17 -9.73
C VAL A 27 5.76 12.94 -9.17
N SER A 28 6.95 13.15 -8.60
CA SER A 28 7.74 12.06 -8.03
C SER A 28 7.11 11.47 -6.76
N GLU A 29 6.49 12.29 -5.91
CA GLU A 29 5.74 11.81 -4.75
C GLU A 29 4.51 11.02 -5.20
N LEU A 30 3.72 11.60 -6.12
CA LEU A 30 2.54 10.95 -6.67
C LEU A 30 2.86 9.56 -7.24
N VAL A 31 3.88 9.45 -8.11
CA VAL A 31 4.27 8.18 -8.74
C VAL A 31 4.78 7.20 -7.70
N ARG A 32 5.61 7.65 -6.74
CA ARG A 32 6.13 6.79 -5.68
C ARG A 32 5.00 6.22 -4.83
N GLU A 33 4.14 7.08 -4.30
CA GLU A 33 3.04 6.67 -3.42
C GLU A 33 2.07 5.75 -4.15
N SER A 34 1.68 6.10 -5.38
CA SER A 34 0.75 5.28 -6.16
C SER A 34 1.30 3.87 -6.44
N VAL A 35 2.59 3.75 -6.74
CA VAL A 35 3.22 2.44 -7.01
C VAL A 35 3.34 1.62 -5.73
N ILE A 36 3.76 2.24 -4.61
CA ILE A 36 3.86 1.54 -3.32
C ILE A 36 2.48 1.09 -2.84
N GLN A 37 1.49 1.96 -2.88
CA GLN A 37 0.12 1.63 -2.51
C GLN A 37 -0.41 0.46 -3.34
N LYS A 38 -0.14 0.44 -4.65
CA LYS A 38 -0.57 -0.66 -5.52
C LYS A 38 0.05 -2.01 -5.13
N ILE A 39 1.32 -2.00 -4.71
CA ILE A 39 2.02 -3.20 -4.24
C ILE A 39 1.42 -3.65 -2.90
N GLU A 40 1.20 -2.71 -1.97
CA GLU A 40 0.59 -2.99 -0.67
C GLU A 40 -0.82 -3.56 -0.81
N ASP A 41 -1.67 -2.97 -1.66
CA ASP A 41 -3.02 -3.48 -1.94
C ASP A 41 -3.01 -4.94 -2.42
N GLU A 42 -2.01 -5.33 -3.24
CA GLU A 42 -1.90 -6.71 -3.73
C GLU A 42 -1.48 -7.68 -2.63
N ILE A 43 -0.52 -7.29 -1.79
CA ILE A 43 -0.05 -8.08 -0.65
C ILE A 43 -1.15 -8.22 0.42
N ASP A 44 -1.85 -7.13 0.71
CA ASP A 44 -2.95 -7.10 1.68
C ASP A 44 -4.09 -8.01 1.22
N MET A 45 -4.41 -8.00 -0.07
CA MET A 45 -5.43 -8.88 -0.64
C MET A 45 -5.03 -10.35 -0.61
N GLU A 46 -3.74 -10.67 -0.81
CA GLU A 46 -3.23 -12.05 -0.65
C GLU A 46 -3.34 -12.49 0.82
N SER A 47 -2.85 -11.67 1.74
CA SER A 47 -2.92 -11.92 3.19
C SER A 47 -4.35 -12.13 3.66
N TYR A 48 -5.30 -11.33 3.15
CA TYR A 48 -6.71 -11.49 3.45
C TYR A 48 -7.28 -12.80 2.93
N ARG A 49 -6.94 -13.22 1.70
CA ARG A 49 -7.39 -14.49 1.13
C ARG A 49 -6.86 -15.68 1.94
N ASP A 50 -5.59 -15.63 2.33
CA ASP A 50 -4.96 -16.65 3.16
C ASP A 50 -5.64 -16.77 4.52
N TYR A 51 -5.96 -15.64 5.16
CA TYR A 51 -6.74 -15.63 6.40
C TYR A 51 -8.11 -16.29 6.23
N ILE A 52 -8.85 -15.97 5.16
CA ILE A 52 -10.17 -16.57 4.91
C ILE A 52 -10.06 -18.07 4.64
N ALA A 53 -9.05 -18.52 3.91
CA ALA A 53 -8.82 -19.93 3.61
C ALA A 53 -8.45 -20.75 4.85
N ASN A 54 -7.65 -20.17 5.76
CA ASN A 54 -7.15 -20.83 6.96
C ASN A 54 -7.90 -20.39 8.23
N LYS A 55 -9.10 -19.82 8.09
CA LYS A 55 -9.82 -19.21 9.21
C LYS A 55 -10.12 -20.20 10.35
N GLU A 56 -10.41 -21.44 10.01
CA GLU A 56 -10.70 -22.50 10.99
C GLU A 56 -9.44 -22.91 11.78
N ASP A 57 -8.26 -22.78 11.18
CA ASP A 57 -6.96 -23.08 11.78
C ASP A 57 -6.28 -21.85 12.40
N THR A 58 -6.91 -20.67 12.28
CA THR A 58 -6.36 -19.42 12.79
C THR A 58 -6.66 -19.29 14.29
N LYS A 59 -5.61 -19.20 15.10
CA LYS A 59 -5.73 -18.94 16.53
C LYS A 59 -5.92 -17.44 16.79
N PHE A 60 -7.04 -17.10 17.40
CA PHE A 60 -7.32 -15.76 17.89
C PHE A 60 -6.93 -15.66 19.37
N TYR A 61 -6.39 -14.51 19.76
CA TYR A 61 -6.09 -14.18 21.14
C TYR A 61 -6.98 -13.02 21.58
N SER A 62 -7.51 -13.10 22.79
CA SER A 62 -8.14 -11.97 23.47
C SER A 62 -7.09 -10.95 23.91
N LEU A 63 -7.52 -9.72 24.17
CA LEU A 63 -6.63 -8.66 24.66
C LEU A 63 -5.91 -9.09 25.95
N ASP A 64 -6.64 -9.67 26.91
CA ASP A 64 -6.10 -10.17 28.18
C ASP A 64 -5.00 -11.24 27.98
N GLU A 65 -5.15 -12.13 26.99
CA GLU A 65 -4.14 -13.15 26.67
C GLU A 65 -2.86 -12.51 26.11
N VAL A 66 -3.00 -11.52 25.23
CA VAL A 66 -1.87 -10.79 24.64
C VAL A 66 -1.15 -9.94 25.68
N GLU A 67 -1.88 -9.22 26.55
CA GLU A 67 -1.31 -8.42 27.63
C GLU A 67 -0.48 -9.29 28.58
N LYS A 68 -1.00 -10.47 28.94
CA LYS A 68 -0.29 -11.43 29.77
C LYS A 68 0.96 -12.00 29.10
N GLU A 69 0.92 -12.26 27.79
CA GLU A 69 2.07 -12.77 27.02
C GLU A 69 3.17 -11.70 26.86
N LEU A 70 2.78 -10.43 26.72
CA LEU A 70 3.69 -9.29 26.57
C LEU A 70 4.17 -8.70 27.91
N GLY A 71 3.58 -9.11 29.04
CA GLY A 71 3.94 -8.63 30.38
C GLY A 71 3.47 -7.19 30.67
N LEU A 72 2.34 -6.81 30.08
CA LEU A 72 1.67 -5.52 30.29
C LEU A 72 0.61 -5.61 31.41
#